data_AF-A0A3B4XHE0-F1
#
_entry.id   AF-A0A3B4XHE0-F1
#
_cell.length_a   1.000
_cell.length_b   1.000
_cell.length_c   1.000
_cell.angle_alpha   90.00
_cell.angle_beta   90.00
_cell.angle_gamma   90.00
#
_symmetry.space_group_name_H-M   'P 1'
#
loop_
_entity.id
_entity.type
_entity.pdbx_description
1 polymer ?
#
loop_
_entity_poly.entity_id
_entity_poly.type
_entity_poly.pdbx_seq_one_letter_code
_entity_poly.pdbx_strand_id
1 'polypeptide(L)'
;ATYRPFLRQILEEVFHPERVECPDIEHMSGGLTDLLKTGFSMFMKLQVSRPHPSDNPVLLLFLVGGVTPSELRLVKEVVTTHKPGTQQVLVLSTRLLRPTDVPELLFTTQRLAPDIGV
;
A
#
# COMPACT_ATOMS: atom_id res chain seq x y z
N ALA A 1 -4.14 -19.94 -17.82
CA ALA A 1 -4.40 -18.78 -16.95
C ALA A 1 -3.14 -18.51 -16.13
N THR A 2 -2.53 -17.33 -16.27
CA THR A 2 -1.35 -16.95 -15.48
C THR A 2 -1.84 -16.23 -14.23
N TYR A 3 -1.41 -16.68 -13.05
CA TYR A 3 -1.79 -16.06 -11.78
C TYR A 3 -1.27 -14.61 -11.72
N ARG A 4 -2.16 -13.66 -11.43
CA ARG A 4 -1.81 -12.24 -11.26
C ARG A 4 -1.97 -11.87 -9.78
N PRO A 5 -0.87 -11.77 -9.01
CA PRO A 5 -0.92 -11.45 -7.59
C PRO A 5 -1.58 -10.09 -7.34
N PHE A 6 -2.32 -9.96 -6.24
CA PHE A 6 -3.02 -8.73 -5.89
C PHE A 6 -2.08 -7.53 -5.76
N LEU A 7 -0.90 -7.74 -5.16
CA LEU A 7 0.15 -6.71 -5.09
C LEU A 7 0.57 -6.17 -6.45
N ARG A 8 0.58 -7.02 -7.49
CA ARG A 8 0.88 -6.59 -8.86
C ARG A 8 -0.19 -5.62 -9.36
N GLN A 9 -1.46 -5.93 -9.07
CA GLN A 9 -2.60 -5.12 -9.50
C GLN A 9 -2.54 -3.73 -8.85
N ILE A 10 -2.32 -3.67 -7.52
CA ILE A 10 -2.18 -2.41 -6.79
C ILE A 10 -1.01 -1.59 -7.33
N LEU A 11 0.17 -2.21 -7.51
CA LEU A 11 1.34 -1.48 -7.99
C LEU A 11 1.13 -0.97 -9.42
N GLU A 12 0.56 -1.77 -10.32
CA GLU A 12 0.26 -1.33 -11.69
C GLU A 12 -0.74 -0.18 -11.72
N GLU A 13 -1.71 -0.15 -10.80
CA GLU A 13 -2.64 0.96 -10.64
C GLU A 13 -1.93 2.23 -10.11
N VAL A 14 -1.10 2.08 -9.08
CA VAL A 14 -0.28 3.17 -8.50
C VAL A 14 0.74 3.72 -9.50
N PHE A 15 1.26 2.89 -10.41
CA PHE A 15 2.22 3.26 -11.43
C PHE A 15 1.60 3.47 -12.82
N HIS A 16 0.26 3.52 -12.93
CA HIS A 16 -0.42 3.62 -14.21
C HIS A 16 -0.04 4.93 -14.93
N PRO A 17 0.37 4.90 -16.21
CA PRO A 17 0.80 6.11 -16.94
C PRO A 17 -0.29 7.19 -17.06
N GLU A 18 -1.55 6.77 -17.11
CA GLU A 18 -2.73 7.64 -17.21
C GLU A 18 -3.15 8.25 -15.86
N ARG A 19 -2.47 7.91 -14.75
CA ARG A 19 -2.71 8.45 -13.41
C ARG A 19 -4.19 8.45 -13.03
N VAL A 20 -4.86 7.34 -13.33
CA VAL A 20 -6.31 7.18 -13.07
C VAL A 20 -6.54 7.33 -11.57
N GLU A 21 -7.56 8.09 -11.18
CA GLU A 21 -7.91 8.21 -9.76
C GLU A 21 -8.23 6.82 -9.20
N CYS A 22 -7.45 6.36 -8.23
CA CYS A 22 -7.75 5.16 -7.45
C CYS A 22 -8.88 5.49 -6.47
N PRO A 23 -10.13 5.04 -6.69
CA PRO A 23 -11.25 5.37 -5.79
C PRO A 23 -11.07 4.76 -4.39
N ASP A 24 -10.31 3.67 -4.30
CA ASP A 24 -10.03 2.94 -3.06
C ASP A 24 -8.88 3.55 -2.24
N ILE A 25 -8.16 4.53 -2.78
CA ILE A 25 -7.04 5.21 -2.09
C ILE A 25 -7.52 6.57 -1.60
N GLU A 26 -7.84 6.65 -0.31
CA GLU A 26 -8.21 7.91 0.34
C GLU A 26 -6.97 8.71 0.73
N HIS A 27 -6.86 9.94 0.23
CA HIS A 27 -5.84 10.88 0.66
C HIS A 27 -6.25 11.55 1.98
N MET A 28 -5.63 11.13 3.09
CA MET A 28 -5.74 11.80 4.38
C MET A 28 -4.63 12.85 4.53
N SER A 29 -4.98 14.14 4.43
CA SER A 29 -4.06 15.24 4.77
C SER A 29 -3.91 15.35 6.28
N GLY A 30 -3.05 14.54 6.89
CA GLY A 30 -2.74 14.67 8.31
C GLY A 30 -1.95 15.96 8.62
N GLY A 31 -2.64 17.01 9.07
CA GLY A 31 -1.98 18.21 9.58
C GLY A 31 -2.89 19.10 10.44
N LEU A 32 -2.34 19.66 11.51
CA LEU A 32 -2.96 20.63 12.45
C LEU A 32 -3.62 21.84 11.74
N THR A 33 -3.30 22.05 10.46
CA THR A 33 -3.84 23.06 9.55
C THR A 33 -5.27 22.81 9.07
N ASP A 34 -5.80 21.58 9.15
CA ASP A 34 -7.18 21.30 8.73
C ASP A 34 -8.22 21.90 9.70
N LEU A 35 -7.89 22.01 10.99
CA LEU A 35 -8.79 22.64 11.97
C LEU A 35 -8.95 24.15 11.74
N LEU A 36 -7.90 24.84 11.28
CA LEU A 36 -7.96 26.29 11.00
C LEU A 36 -8.54 26.60 9.61
N LYS A 37 -8.49 25.65 8.67
CA LYS A 37 -9.08 25.80 7.33
C LYS A 37 -10.60 25.59 7.31
N THR A 38 -11.19 24.99 8.35
CA THR A 38 -12.65 24.76 8.41
C THR A 38 -13.49 26.04 8.36
N GLY A 39 -12.97 27.20 8.79
CA GLY A 39 -13.72 28.46 8.84
C GLY A 39 -13.68 29.33 7.57
N PHE A 40 -12.62 29.22 6.75
CA PHE A 40 -12.44 30.06 5.55
C PHE A 40 -12.43 29.27 4.23
N SER A 41 -12.47 27.93 4.27
CA SER A 41 -12.29 27.06 3.09
C SER A 41 -13.59 26.40 2.61
N MET A 42 -14.68 27.15 2.49
CA MET A 42 -15.88 26.69 1.76
C MET A 42 -15.77 26.94 0.24
N PHE A 43 -14.70 27.60 -0.25
CA PHE A 43 -14.62 28.05 -1.65
C PHE A 43 -13.45 27.47 -2.48
N MET A 44 -12.47 26.76 -1.90
CA MET A 44 -11.35 26.14 -2.64
C MET A 44 -11.42 24.61 -2.72
N LYS A 45 -12.61 24.02 -2.54
CA LYS A 45 -12.80 22.57 -2.49
C LYS A 45 -12.90 21.88 -3.87
N LEU A 46 -12.57 22.57 -4.97
CA LEU A 46 -12.79 22.07 -6.33
C LEU A 46 -11.55 21.97 -7.23
N GLN A 47 -10.36 22.38 -6.77
CA GLN A 47 -9.14 22.35 -7.61
C GLN A 47 -7.86 22.23 -6.77
N VAL A 48 -7.74 21.17 -6.00
CA VAL A 48 -6.43 20.71 -5.51
C VAL A 48 -6.33 19.26 -5.93
N SER A 49 -5.69 19.02 -7.08
CA SER A 49 -5.33 17.71 -7.59
C SER A 49 -4.93 16.82 -6.42
N ARG A 50 -5.69 15.75 -6.16
CA ARG A 50 -5.29 14.74 -5.17
C ARG A 50 -3.90 14.28 -5.58
N PRO A 51 -2.85 14.51 -4.77
CA PRO A 51 -1.50 14.16 -5.18
C PRO A 51 -1.48 12.65 -5.44
N HIS A 52 -1.09 12.24 -6.64
CA HIS A 52 -1.06 10.84 -6.98
C HIS A 52 0.01 10.17 -6.11
N PRO A 53 -0.19 8.92 -5.63
CA PRO A 53 0.82 8.25 -4.79
C PRO A 53 2.20 8.21 -5.46
N SER A 54 2.27 8.20 -6.80
CA SER A 54 3.51 8.24 -7.56
C SER A 54 4.07 9.64 -7.86
N ASP A 55 3.45 10.73 -7.39
CA ASP A 55 4.05 12.08 -7.34
C ASP A 55 5.01 12.23 -6.14
N ASN A 56 4.95 11.34 -5.15
CA ASN A 56 5.82 11.37 -3.98
C ASN A 56 7.14 10.62 -4.25
N PRO A 57 8.30 11.13 -3.79
CA PRO A 57 9.58 10.47 -3.97
C PRO A 57 9.71 9.16 -3.17
N VAL A 58 8.83 8.93 -2.18
CA VAL A 58 8.81 7.72 -1.35
C VAL A 58 7.41 7.13 -1.33
N LEU A 59 7.29 5.82 -1.57
CA LEU A 59 6.07 5.03 -1.41
C LEU A 59 6.25 4.05 -0.25
N LEU A 60 5.38 4.12 0.74
CA LEU A 60 5.35 3.19 1.87
C LEU A 60 4.26 2.15 1.66
N LEU A 61 4.62 0.87 1.60
CA LEU A 61 3.69 -0.24 1.45
C LEU A 61 3.70 -1.07 2.74
N PHE A 62 2.64 -0.98 3.56
CA PHE A 62 2.51 -1.73 4.81
C PHE A 62 1.57 -2.93 4.65
N LEU A 63 2.11 -4.14 4.72
CA LEU A 63 1.36 -5.38 4.59
C LEU A 63 0.97 -5.96 5.94
N VAL A 64 -0.33 -5.93 6.23
CA VAL A 64 -0.93 -6.57 7.40
C VAL A 64 -1.19 -8.04 7.11
N GLY A 65 -0.73 -8.93 7.98
CA GLY A 65 -0.90 -10.39 7.83
C GLY A 65 0.36 -11.11 7.36
N GLY A 66 1.31 -10.36 6.79
CA GLY A 66 2.63 -10.82 6.39
C GLY A 66 2.84 -10.80 4.88
N VAL A 67 4.11 -10.93 4.48
CA VAL A 67 4.53 -10.88 3.07
C VAL A 67 5.47 -12.02 2.74
N THR A 68 5.37 -12.57 1.53
CA THR A 68 6.28 -13.62 1.04
C THR A 68 7.46 -13.04 0.24
N PRO A 69 8.62 -13.70 0.19
CA PRO A 69 9.74 -13.27 -0.65
C PRO A 69 9.40 -13.15 -2.14
N SER A 70 8.49 -13.99 -2.65
CA SER A 70 8.02 -13.96 -4.03
C SER A 70 7.29 -12.65 -4.34
N GLU A 71 6.49 -12.17 -3.40
CA GLU A 71 5.79 -10.89 -3.50
C GLU A 71 6.76 -9.71 -3.45
N LEU A 72 7.75 -9.75 -2.54
CA LEU A 72 8.78 -8.71 -2.47
C LEU A 72 9.59 -8.60 -3.77
N ARG A 73 9.92 -9.75 -4.37
CA ARG A 73 10.59 -9.80 -5.67
C ARG A 73 9.74 -9.15 -6.76
N LEU A 74 8.44 -9.44 -6.76
CA LEU A 74 7.49 -8.84 -7.70
C LEU A 74 7.40 -7.32 -7.52
N VAL A 75 7.32 -6.83 -6.28
CA VAL A 75 7.30 -5.39 -6.00
C VAL A 75 8.55 -4.74 -6.56
N LYS A 76 9.73 -5.31 -6.27
CA LYS A 76 11.00 -4.81 -6.78
C LYS A 76 11.01 -4.76 -8.32
N GLU A 77 10.57 -5.82 -8.98
CA GLU A 77 10.51 -5.90 -10.44
C GLU A 77 9.61 -4.80 -11.02
N VAL A 78 8.37 -4.68 -10.55
CA VAL A 78 7.41 -3.68 -11.03
C VAL A 78 7.94 -2.26 -10.84
N VAL A 79 8.52 -1.96 -9.67
CA VAL A 79 9.09 -0.64 -9.36
C VAL A 79 10.26 -0.32 -10.29
N THR A 80 11.16 -1.29 -10.52
CA THR A 80 12.29 -1.08 -11.44
C THR A 80 11.85 -0.88 -12.89
N THR A 81 10.76 -1.51 -13.32
CA THR A 81 10.22 -1.35 -14.67
C THR A 81 9.55 0.01 -14.88
N HIS A 82 8.78 0.49 -13.90
CA HIS A 82 7.97 1.70 -14.07
C HIS A 82 8.74 3.00 -13.77
N LYS A 83 9.60 3.02 -12.74
CA LYS A 83 10.36 4.23 -12.34
C LYS A 83 11.76 3.87 -11.82
N PRO A 84 12.71 3.51 -12.70
CA PRO A 84 14.08 3.24 -12.29
C PRO A 84 14.74 4.51 -11.72
N GLY A 85 14.83 4.61 -10.39
CA GLY A 85 15.64 5.63 -9.69
C GLY A 85 14.92 6.90 -9.22
N THR A 86 13.62 7.07 -9.47
CA THR A 86 12.89 8.29 -9.07
C THR A 86 12.04 8.12 -7.80
N GLN A 87 11.59 6.89 -7.50
CA GLN A 87 10.74 6.63 -6.35
C GLN A 87 11.32 5.51 -5.49
N GLN A 88 11.58 5.81 -4.21
CA GLN A 88 11.98 4.83 -3.21
C GLN A 88 10.75 4.10 -2.68
N VAL A 89 10.73 2.77 -2.74
CA VAL A 89 9.64 1.97 -2.19
C VAL A 89 10.09 1.27 -0.91
N LEU A 90 9.47 1.63 0.22
CA LEU A 90 9.67 0.95 1.50
C LEU A 90 8.54 -0.06 1.68
N VAL A 91 8.90 -1.34 1.79
CA VAL A 91 7.94 -2.40 2.11
C VAL A 91 8.10 -2.78 3.58
N LEU A 92 7.01 -2.66 4.32
CA LEU A 92 6.89 -3.06 5.71
C LEU A 92 5.85 -4.17 5.81
N SER A 93 6.02 -5.09 6.76
CA SER A 93 5.04 -6.15 6.98
C SER A 93 5.00 -6.55 8.44
N THR A 94 3.88 -7.14 8.87
CA THR A 94 3.77 -7.68 10.23
C THR A 94 4.64 -8.92 10.44
N ARG A 95 4.86 -9.73 9.38
CA ARG A 95 5.68 -10.95 9.40
C ARG A 95 6.23 -11.24 8.00
N LEU A 96 7.45 -11.78 7.91
CA LEU A 96 7.97 -12.36 6.68
C LEU A 96 7.57 -13.84 6.65
N LEU A 97 6.74 -14.23 5.68
CA LEU A 97 6.16 -15.56 5.57
C LEU A 97 6.88 -16.41 4.53
N ARG A 98 7.09 -17.69 4.85
CA ARG A 98 7.42 -18.72 3.86
C ARG A 98 6.12 -19.28 3.27
N PRO A 99 6.15 -19.83 2.05
CA PRO A 99 4.97 -20.44 1.44
C PRO A 99 4.31 -21.54 2.29
N THR A 100 5.10 -22.24 3.10
CA THR A 100 4.64 -23.28 4.03
C THR A 100 3.92 -22.72 5.26
N ASP A 101 4.24 -21.48 5.66
CA ASP A 101 3.69 -20.87 6.87
C ASP A 101 2.22 -20.46 6.66
N VAL A 102 1.79 -20.21 5.41
CA VAL A 102 0.41 -19.82 5.08
C VAL A 102 -0.62 -20.90 5.44
N PRO A 103 -0.53 -22.16 4.96
CA PRO A 103 -1.49 -23.19 5.34
C PRO A 103 -1.42 -23.50 6.84
N GLU A 104 -0.24 -23.44 7.46
CA GLU A 104 -0.10 -23.61 8.91
C GLU A 104 -0.86 -22.51 9.68
N LEU A 105 -0.66 -21.25 9.31
CA LEU A 105 -1.37 -20.11 9.90
C LEU A 105 -2.89 -20.14 9.68
N LEU A 106 -3.37 -20.81 8.64
CA LEU A 106 -4.79 -20.93 8.33
C LEU A 106 -5.44 -22.13 9.03
N PHE A 107 -4.76 -23.27 9.12
CA PHE A 107 -5.37 -24.53 9.53
C PHE A 107 -4.91 -25.04 10.90
N THR A 108 -3.74 -24.63 11.40
CA THR A 108 -3.21 -25.12 12.68
C THR A 108 -3.26 -24.07 13.79
N THR A 109 -3.34 -22.79 13.45
CA THR A 109 -3.39 -21.71 14.44
C THR A 109 -4.80 -21.55 15.01
N GLN A 110 -5.00 -21.85 16.29
CA GLN A 110 -6.24 -21.53 17.02
C GLN A 110 -6.35 -20.03 17.27
N ARG A 111 -6.84 -19.26 16.28
CA ARG A 111 -7.08 -17.80 16.44
C ARG A 111 -8.31 -17.46 17.28
N LEU A 112 -9.06 -18.47 17.74
CA LEU A 112 -10.21 -18.31 18.63
C LEU A 112 -9.81 -18.21 20.10
N ALA A 113 -8.57 -18.56 20.44
CA ALA A 113 -7.98 -18.27 21.74
C ALA A 113 -6.91 -17.20 21.53
N PRO A 114 -7.03 -16.01 22.14
CA PRO A 114 -5.99 -15.01 22.01
C PRO A 114 -4.75 -15.52 22.75
N ASP A 115 -3.60 -15.47 22.07
CA ASP A 115 -2.28 -15.89 22.58
C ASP A 115 -1.70 -14.80 23.52
N ILE A 116 -2.53 -14.33 24.46
CA ILE A 116 -2.14 -13.40 25.52
C ILE A 116 -1.63 -14.26 26.66
N GLY A 117 -0.31 -14.49 26.66
CA GLY A 117 0.37 -15.09 27.81
C GLY A 117 0.15 -14.21 29.04
N VAL A 118 -0.61 -14.72 30.01
CA VAL A 118 -0.55 -14.31 31.41
C VAL A 118 0.59 -15.06 32.08
#